data_AF-A0A524CXL6-F1
#
_entry.id   AF-A0A524CXL6-F1
#
_cell.length_a   1.000
_cell.length_b   1.000
_cell.length_c   1.000
_cell.angle_alpha   90.00
_cell.angle_beta   90.00
_cell.angle_gamma   90.00
#
_symmetry.space_group_name_H-M   'P 1'
#
loop_
_entity.id
_entity.type
_entity.pdbx_description
1 polymer ?
#
loop_
_entity_poly.entity_id
_entity_poly.type
_entity_poly.pdbx_seq_one_letter_code
_entity_poly.pdbx_strand_id
1 'polypeptide(L)'
;MKETNYFIAIIKPKRDDFLTNYDNKEMAIMSDHFLYLKNLMQKGLILLAGPTLNNENPFGLIILNITSKKEAQRLLNHDPSIKQNIQQLVELEPFKVSLFKQNS
;
A
#
# COMPACT_ATOMS: atom_id res chain seq x y z
N MET A 1 11.70 15.63 20.03
CA MET A 1 11.35 14.45 19.21
C MET A 1 11.01 14.99 17.82
N LYS A 2 11.67 14.52 16.75
CA LYS A 2 11.27 14.94 15.39
C LYS A 2 9.84 14.45 15.17
N GLU A 3 8.92 15.33 14.79
CA GLU A 3 7.59 14.94 14.33
C GLU A 3 7.77 14.03 13.11
N THR A 4 7.57 12.72 13.30
CA THR A 4 7.55 11.79 12.18
C THR A 4 6.20 11.94 11.49
N ASN A 5 6.20 12.55 10.31
CA ASN A 5 5.01 12.63 9.47
C ASN A 5 4.84 11.29 8.75
N TYR A 6 3.69 10.65 8.95
CA TYR A 6 3.29 9.47 8.18
C TYR A 6 2.28 9.86 7.12
N PHE A 7 2.07 8.98 6.15
CA PHE A 7 0.93 9.04 5.24
C PHE A 7 0.15 7.74 5.32
N ILE A 8 -1.17 7.83 5.26
CA ILE A 8 -2.06 6.68 5.08
C ILE A 8 -2.46 6.62 3.60
N ALA A 9 -2.40 5.42 3.03
CA ALA A 9 -2.85 5.15 1.68
C ALA A 9 -3.87 4.02 1.69
N ILE A 10 -4.96 4.21 0.94
CA ILE A 10 -5.94 3.17 0.63
C ILE A 10 -5.82 2.85 -0.85
N ILE A 11 -5.58 1.58 -1.17
CA ILE A 11 -5.57 1.08 -2.54
C ILE A 11 -6.70 0.08 -2.73
N LYS A 12 -7.30 0.04 -3.92
CA LYS A 12 -8.34 -0.94 -4.26
C LYS A 12 -8.03 -1.63 -5.58
N PRO A 13 -8.43 -2.89 -5.78
CA PRO A 13 -8.52 -3.44 -7.13
C PRO A 13 -9.34 -2.50 -8.03
N LYS A 14 -8.93 -2.34 -9.29
CA LYS A 14 -9.70 -1.55 -10.26
C LYS A 14 -10.98 -2.24 -10.72
N ARG A 15 -11.02 -3.56 -10.56
CA ARG A 15 -12.08 -4.42 -11.07
C ARG A 15 -12.65 -5.24 -9.92
N ASP A 16 -13.98 -5.31 -9.87
CA ASP A 16 -14.71 -5.91 -8.74
C ASP A 16 -14.53 -7.44 -8.68
N ASP A 17 -14.44 -8.12 -9.82
CA ASP A 17 -14.21 -9.56 -9.88
C ASP A 17 -12.73 -9.95 -9.83
N PHE A 18 -11.82 -9.01 -9.51
CA PHE A 18 -10.39 -9.31 -9.43
C PHE A 18 -10.08 -10.48 -8.48
N LEU A 19 -10.73 -10.56 -7.32
CA LEU A 19 -10.47 -11.62 -6.33
C LEU A 19 -10.95 -13.01 -6.77
N THR A 20 -11.95 -13.07 -7.66
CA THR A 20 -12.56 -14.32 -8.13
C THR A 20 -12.10 -14.71 -9.53
N ASN A 21 -11.51 -13.76 -10.26
CA ASN A 21 -11.17 -13.90 -11.66
C ASN A 21 -9.89 -13.13 -11.97
N TYR A 22 -8.74 -13.61 -11.51
CA TYR A 22 -7.43 -13.11 -11.93
C TYR A 22 -6.73 -14.11 -12.85
N ASP A 23 -5.89 -13.62 -13.75
CA ASP A 23 -5.02 -14.46 -14.58
C ASP A 23 -3.60 -14.62 -13.99
N ASN A 24 -2.79 -15.47 -14.63
CA ASN A 24 -1.42 -15.73 -14.19
C ASN A 24 -0.52 -14.49 -14.24
N LYS A 25 -0.79 -13.54 -15.16
CA LYS A 25 -0.01 -12.29 -15.27
C LYS A 25 -0.37 -11.36 -14.13
N GLU A 26 -1.66 -11.21 -13.83
CA GLU A 26 -2.16 -10.44 -12.70
C GLU A 26 -1.62 -10.99 -11.38
N MET A 27 -1.58 -12.32 -11.20
CA MET A 27 -0.97 -12.95 -10.03
C MET A 27 0.53 -12.66 -9.91
N ALA A 28 1.27 -12.69 -11.03
CA ALA A 28 2.69 -12.35 -11.04
C ALA A 28 2.91 -10.88 -10.63
N ILE A 29 2.09 -9.95 -11.14
CA ILE A 29 2.14 -8.54 -10.78
C ILE A 29 1.83 -8.33 -9.28
N MET A 30 0.87 -9.06 -8.72
CA MET A 30 0.58 -9.00 -7.28
C MET A 30 1.73 -9.57 -6.43
N SER A 31 2.46 -10.55 -6.95
CA SER A 31 3.68 -11.06 -6.30
C SER A 31 4.77 -9.98 -6.29
N ASP A 32 4.97 -9.29 -7.41
CA ASP A 32 5.91 -8.17 -7.51
C ASP A 32 5.51 -7.01 -6.59
N HIS A 33 4.22 -6.69 -6.51
CA HIS A 33 3.65 -5.72 -5.55
C HIS A 33 4.04 -6.07 -4.11
N PHE A 34 3.85 -7.33 -3.70
CA PHE A 34 4.21 -7.76 -2.35
C PHE A 34 5.73 -7.63 -2.09
N LEU A 35 6.56 -8.04 -3.04
CA LEU A 35 8.02 -7.89 -2.93
C LEU A 35 8.46 -6.42 -2.87
N TYR A 36 7.81 -5.56 -3.65
CA TYR A 36 8.02 -4.11 -3.63
C TYR A 36 7.74 -3.52 -2.24
N LEU A 37 6.56 -3.79 -1.67
CA LEU A 37 6.18 -3.33 -0.34
C LEU A 37 7.12 -3.88 0.75
N LYS A 38 7.51 -5.16 0.65
CA LYS A 38 8.47 -5.77 1.57
C LYS A 38 9.83 -5.06 1.56
N ASN A 39 10.33 -4.71 0.38
CA ASN A 39 11.57 -3.95 0.23
C ASN A 39 11.45 -2.51 0.77
N LEU A 40 10.30 -1.84 0.59
CA LEU A 40 10.05 -0.53 1.21
C LEU A 40 10.01 -0.62 2.74
N MET A 41 9.41 -1.68 3.29
CA MET A 41 9.39 -1.94 4.73
C MET A 41 10.80 -2.18 5.28
N GLN A 42 11.64 -2.97 4.60
CA GLN A 42 13.04 -3.17 4.98
C GLN A 42 13.86 -1.86 4.97
N LYS A 43 13.50 -0.91 4.11
CA LYS A 43 14.10 0.43 4.05
C LYS A 43 13.52 1.41 5.07
N GLY A 44 12.57 0.99 5.90
CA GLY A 44 11.90 1.84 6.90
C GLY A 44 10.96 2.88 6.30
N LEU A 45 10.58 2.75 5.03
CA LEU A 45 9.69 3.67 4.31
C LEU A 45 8.20 3.34 4.48
N ILE A 46 7.90 2.14 4.97
CA ILE A 46 6.54 1.69 5.31
C ILE A 46 6.55 1.18 6.74
N LEU A 47 5.57 1.61 7.53
CA LEU A 47 5.30 1.12 8.88
C LEU A 47 4.42 -0.14 8.86
N LEU A 48 3.41 -0.15 7.98
CA LEU A 48 2.44 -1.24 7.86
C LEU A 48 1.91 -1.32 6.44
N ALA A 49 1.69 -2.54 5.94
CA ALA A 49 0.92 -2.77 4.72
C ALA A 49 0.13 -4.08 4.84
N GLY A 50 -1.11 -4.10 4.35
CA GLY A 50 -1.90 -5.33 4.30
C GLY A 50 -3.26 -5.15 3.64
N PRO A 51 -3.83 -6.23 3.08
CA PRO A 51 -5.19 -6.24 2.56
C PRO A 51 -6.21 -6.38 3.69
N THR A 52 -7.43 -5.91 3.45
CA THR A 52 -8.59 -6.33 4.23
C THR A 52 -8.98 -7.76 3.90
N LEU A 53 -9.68 -8.39 4.84
CA LEU A 53 -10.21 -9.75 4.67
C LEU A 53 -11.66 -9.76 4.16
N ASN A 54 -12.19 -8.59 3.78
CA ASN A 54 -13.52 -8.48 3.19
C ASN A 54 -13.43 -8.62 1.67
N ASN A 55 -13.93 -9.74 1.14
CA ASN A 55 -13.91 -10.02 -0.30
C ASN A 55 -14.97 -9.26 -1.10
N GLU A 56 -16.02 -8.72 -0.46
CA GLU A 56 -17.07 -7.95 -1.15
C GLU A 56 -16.65 -6.52 -1.47
N ASN A 57 -15.75 -5.95 -0.66
CA ASN A 57 -15.20 -4.61 -0.87
C ASN A 57 -13.73 -4.58 -0.41
N PRO A 58 -12.84 -5.28 -1.15
CA PRO A 58 -11.45 -5.43 -0.75
C PRO A 58 -10.68 -4.13 -0.94
N PHE A 59 -9.79 -3.84 0.01
CA PHE A 59 -8.83 -2.75 -0.11
C PHE A 59 -7.53 -3.08 0.61
N GLY A 60 -6.43 -2.50 0.14
CA GLY A 60 -5.15 -2.48 0.83
C GLY A 60 -5.01 -1.22 1.66
N LEU A 61 -4.46 -1.37 2.86
CA LEU A 61 -4.04 -0.27 3.72
C LEU A 61 -2.52 -0.23 3.76
N ILE A 62 -1.94 0.96 3.55
CA ILE A 62 -0.50 1.19 3.65
C ILE A 62 -0.26 2.42 4.53
N ILE A 63 0.63 2.31 5.52
CA ILE A 63 1.11 3.45 6.30
C ILE A 63 2.57 3.70 5.91
N LEU A 64 2.82 4.81 5.22
CA LEU A 64 4.15 5.24 4.78
C LEU A 64 4.82 6.10 5.85
N ASN A 65 6.11 5.88 6.06
CA ASN A 65 6.97 6.68 6.94
C ASN A 65 7.77 7.69 6.10
N ILE A 66 7.08 8.74 5.61
CA ILE A 66 7.60 9.69 4.63
C ILE A 66 7.06 11.07 4.95
N THR A 67 7.89 12.11 4.84
CA THR A 67 7.50 13.48 5.22
C THR A 67 6.91 14.32 4.10
N SER A 68 6.96 13.85 2.85
CA SER A 68 6.50 14.57 1.66
C SER A 68 5.36 13.84 0.94
N LYS A 69 4.20 14.50 0.78
CA LYS A 69 3.06 13.96 0.01
C LYS A 69 3.45 13.62 -1.42
N LYS A 70 4.33 14.43 -2.04
CA LYS A 70 4.85 14.19 -3.39
C LYS A 70 5.69 12.91 -3.46
N GLU A 71 6.50 12.65 -2.43
CA GLU A 71 7.31 11.43 -2.37
C GLU A 71 6.46 10.19 -2.09
N ALA A 72 5.49 10.29 -1.17
CA ALA A 72 4.54 9.22 -0.91
C ALA A 72 3.76 8.84 -2.18
N GLN A 73 3.23 9.85 -2.89
CA GLN A 73 2.57 9.64 -4.18
C GLN A 73 3.50 9.00 -5.21
N ARG A 74 4.76 9.45 -5.28
CA ARG A 74 5.75 8.86 -6.18
C ARG A 74 5.95 7.38 -5.87
N LEU A 75 6.16 6.99 -4.62
CA LEU A 75 6.37 5.58 -4.26
C LEU A 75 5.15 4.71 -4.57
N LEU A 76 3.94 5.20 -4.29
CA LEU A 76 2.71 4.46 -4.62
C LEU A 76 2.54 4.33 -6.15
N ASN A 77 2.87 5.37 -6.93
CA ASN A 77 2.83 5.28 -8.40
C ASN A 77 3.90 4.34 -8.98
N HIS A 78 4.95 4.00 -8.23
CA HIS A 78 5.96 3.01 -8.63
C HIS A 78 5.62 1.59 -8.19
N ASP A 79 4.55 1.42 -7.42
CA ASP A 79 4.04 0.10 -7.07
C ASP A 79 3.66 -0.68 -8.34
N PRO A 80 4.16 -1.92 -8.56
CA PRO A 80 3.81 -2.74 -9.70
C PRO A 80 2.31 -2.87 -9.94
N SER A 81 1.49 -3.04 -8.90
CA SER A 81 0.05 -3.22 -9.08
C SER A 81 -0.65 -1.95 -9.56
N ILE A 82 -0.17 -0.78 -9.12
CA ILE A 82 -0.69 0.53 -9.57
C ILE A 82 -0.19 0.84 -10.98
N LYS A 83 1.11 0.64 -11.22
CA LYS A 83 1.74 0.92 -12.52
C LYS A 83 1.16 0.07 -13.64
N GLN A 84 0.82 -1.18 -13.35
CA GLN A 84 0.18 -2.11 -14.30
C GLN A 84 -1.35 -2.06 -14.25
N ASN A 85 -1.93 -1.05 -13.58
CA ASN A 85 -3.36 -0.77 -13.61
C ASN A 85 -4.25 -1.88 -13.01
N ILE A 86 -3.70 -2.72 -12.13
CA ILE A 86 -4.43 -3.77 -11.40
C ILE A 86 -5.13 -3.19 -10.17
N GLN A 87 -4.41 -2.34 -9.43
CA GLN A 87 -4.92 -1.60 -8.30
C GLN A 87 -4.88 -0.10 -8.58
N GLN A 88 -5.62 0.67 -7.78
CA GLN A 88 -5.65 2.12 -7.83
C GLN A 88 -5.54 2.71 -6.44
N LEU A 89 -4.87 3.85 -6.36
CA LEU A 89 -4.86 4.68 -5.17
C LEU A 89 -6.21 5.39 -5.04
N VAL A 90 -6.88 5.18 -3.92
CA VAL A 90 -8.19 5.79 -3.59
C VAL A 90 -8.01 6.97 -2.65
N GLU A 91 -7.14 6.84 -1.65
CA GLU A 91 -6.90 7.86 -0.63
C GLU A 91 -5.39 7.99 -0.37
N LEU A 92 -4.90 9.21 -0.17
CA LEU A 92 -3.55 9.47 0.31
C LEU A 92 -3.52 10.74 1.18
N GLU A 93 -3.43 10.58 2.49
CA GLU A 93 -3.49 11.71 3.42
C GLU A 93 -2.41 11.67 4.49
N PRO A 94 -1.97 12.85 5.01
CA PRO A 94 -1.12 12.92 6.18
C PRO A 94 -1.75 12.17 7.35
N PHE A 95 -0.94 11.39 8.06
CA PHE A 95 -1.39 10.56 9.16
C PHE A 95 -0.49 10.72 10.37
N LYS A 96 -1.10 10.78 11.55
CA LYS A 96 -0.40 10.79 12.83
C LYS A 96 -0.66 9.47 13.54
N VAL A 97 0.41 8.68 13.69
CA VAL A 97 0.38 7.49 14.54
C VAL A 97 0.42 7.94 16.00
N SER A 98 -0.74 8.02 16.64
CA SER A 98 -0.86 8.44 18.06
C SER A 98 -0.55 7.32 19.04
N LEU A 99 -0.79 6.07 18.65
CA LEU A 99 -0.53 4.86 19.45
C LEU A 99 -0.02 3.76 18.52
N PHE A 100 1.06 3.08 18.91
CA PHE A 100 1.60 1.94 18.18
C PHE A 100 2.23 0.96 19.18
N LYS A 101 1.92 -0.33 19.03
CA LYS A 101 2.56 -1.38 19.83
C LYS A 101 3.76 -1.92 19.07
N GLN A 102 4.96 -1.70 19.60
CA GLN A 102 6.12 -2.50 19.19
C GLN A 102 6.02 -3.86 19.86
N ASN A 103 5.91 -4.92 19.06
CA ASN A 103 6.14 -6.26 19.59
C ASN A 103 7.66 -6.43 19.66
N SER A 104 8.17 -6.50 20.89
CA SER A 104 9.56 -6.92 21.20
C SER A 104 9.78 -8.38 20.84
#